data_AF-A0A5J5RJD0-F1
#
_entry.id   AF-A0A5J5RJD0-F1
#
_cell.length_a   1.000
_cell.length_b   1.000
_cell.length_c   1.000
_cell.angle_alpha   90.00
_cell.angle_beta   90.00
_cell.angle_gamma   90.00
#
_symmetry.space_group_name_H-M   'P 1'
#
loop_
_entity.id
_entity.type
_entity.pdbx_description
1 polymer ?
#
loop_
_entity_poly.entity_id
_entity_poly.type
_entity_poly.pdbx_seq_one_letter_code
_entity_poly.pdbx_strand_id
1 'polypeptide(L)'
;MVRMTKMPLNLTSMELPALVSDWWDEINESTKWQDGIFYTLCAAYALVSSVALIQLVRIELRVPEYGWTTQKVFHLMNFIVNGVRAIVFGFHRQVFVLYPKVLTYMLLDLPGLLFFSTYTLLVLFWAEIYHQARSLPTDKLRIFYVSINAVIYFIQVCVWVYLWIDDNSVVDFIGKIFIAVVSFIAALGFLLYGGRLFFMLRRFPIESKGRRKKLHEVGSVTAICFTCFLIRCFVVVLSAFDADASLDVLDHPVLNLIYYTLVEILPSALVLYILRKLPPKRVSAQYHPIR
;
A
#
# COMPACT_ATOMS: atom_id res chain seq x y z
N MET A 1 11.10 37.66 40.84
CA MET A 1 10.70 36.32 41.36
C MET A 1 9.37 35.97 40.71
N VAL A 2 9.40 35.33 39.53
CA VAL A 2 8.19 34.99 38.76
C VAL A 2 7.65 33.68 39.33
N ARG A 3 6.43 33.72 39.88
CA ARG A 3 5.72 32.56 40.42
C ARG A 3 5.27 31.69 39.25
N MET A 4 6.02 30.64 38.92
CA MET A 4 5.54 29.60 38.02
C MET A 4 4.38 28.86 38.71
N THR A 5 3.16 29.16 38.28
CA THR A 5 1.98 28.37 38.63
C THR A 5 2.14 27.00 37.97
N LYS A 6 2.56 26.00 38.75
CA LYS A 6 2.50 24.60 38.32
C LYS A 6 1.03 24.25 38.12
N MET A 7 0.64 24.02 36.87
CA MET A 7 -0.67 23.47 36.53
C MET A 7 -0.69 22.01 37.03
N PRO A 8 -1.51 21.63 38.03
CA PRO A 8 -1.59 20.25 38.46
C PRO A 8 -2.44 19.49 37.45
N LEU A 9 -1.79 18.76 36.54
CA LEU A 9 -2.48 17.84 35.63
C LEU A 9 -2.84 16.54 36.40
N ASN A 10 -3.78 16.64 37.34
CA ASN A 10 -4.44 15.48 37.92
C ASN A 10 -5.71 15.20 37.10
N LEU A 11 -5.56 14.68 35.88
CA LEU A 11 -6.71 14.09 35.17
C LEU A 11 -7.04 12.75 35.83
N THR A 12 -8.28 12.58 36.27
CA THR A 12 -8.78 11.28 36.72
C THR A 12 -8.96 10.34 35.53
N SER A 13 -8.93 9.02 35.75
CA SER A 13 -9.05 8.02 34.68
C SER A 13 -10.39 8.06 33.92
N MET A 14 -11.41 8.75 34.45
CA MET A 14 -12.72 8.96 33.79
C MET A 14 -12.80 10.26 32.99
N GLU A 15 -11.97 11.27 33.27
CA GLU A 15 -11.97 12.55 32.55
C GLU A 15 -11.20 12.46 31.23
N LEU A 16 -10.18 11.60 31.15
CA LEU A 16 -9.40 11.42 29.92
C LEU A 16 -10.24 10.83 28.77
N PRO A 17 -11.06 9.77 28.96
CA PRO A 17 -11.95 9.27 27.90
C PRO A 17 -12.98 10.31 27.46
N ALA A 18 -13.53 11.10 28.40
CA ALA A 18 -14.52 12.13 28.10
C ALA A 18 -13.91 13.29 27.29
N LEU A 19 -12.74 13.79 27.69
CA LEU A 19 -12.00 14.82 26.95
C LEU A 19 -11.56 14.35 25.56
N VAL A 20 -11.19 13.07 25.45
CA VAL A 20 -10.87 12.48 24.15
C VAL A 20 -12.14 12.42 23.30
N SER A 21 -13.28 11.96 23.83
CA SER A 21 -14.56 11.93 23.12
C SER A 21 -15.00 13.31 22.62
N ASP A 22 -15.01 14.32 23.50
CA ASP A 22 -15.42 15.69 23.12
C ASP A 22 -14.52 16.28 22.03
N TRP A 23 -13.21 16.01 22.10
CA TRP A 23 -12.26 16.41 21.06
C TRP A 23 -12.48 15.70 19.73
N TRP A 24 -12.85 14.40 19.78
CA TRP A 24 -13.19 13.63 18.58
C TRP A 24 -14.44 14.18 17.89
N ASP A 25 -15.47 14.50 18.66
CA ASP A 25 -16.73 15.04 18.13
C ASP A 25 -16.52 16.42 17.49
N GLU A 26 -15.74 17.31 18.13
CA GLU A 26 -15.41 18.63 17.59
C GLU A 26 -14.67 18.55 16.24
N ILE A 27 -13.76 17.58 16.08
CA ILE A 27 -13.03 17.37 14.82
C ILE A 27 -13.93 16.78 13.75
N ASN A 28 -14.76 15.80 14.10
CA ASN A 28 -15.64 15.14 13.14
C ASN A 28 -16.68 16.12 12.58
N GLU A 29 -17.21 17.04 13.39
CA GLU A 29 -18.18 18.05 12.94
C GLU A 29 -17.53 19.22 12.16
N SER A 30 -16.21 19.42 12.29
CA SER A 30 -15.52 20.56 11.70
C SER A 30 -15.07 20.32 10.25
N THR A 31 -15.80 20.93 9.32
CA THR A 31 -15.46 20.94 7.88
C THR A 31 -14.03 21.41 7.56
N LYS A 32 -13.46 22.31 8.38
CA LYS A 32 -12.07 22.78 8.20
C LYS A 32 -11.05 21.70 8.55
N TRP A 33 -11.30 20.94 9.61
CA TRP A 33 -10.43 19.83 10.00
C TRP A 33 -10.51 18.68 9.00
N GLN A 34 -11.73 18.33 8.55
CA GLN A 34 -11.94 17.35 7.48
C GLN A 34 -11.12 17.72 6.23
N ASP A 35 -11.28 18.94 5.71
CA ASP A 35 -10.50 19.42 4.56
C ASP A 35 -8.99 19.38 4.80
N GLY A 36 -8.54 19.86 5.97
CA GLY A 36 -7.12 19.86 6.34
C GLY A 36 -6.52 18.45 6.31
N ILE A 37 -7.27 17.45 6.80
CA ILE A 37 -6.86 16.05 6.80
C ILE A 37 -6.78 15.48 5.38
N PHE A 38 -7.83 15.66 4.55
CA PHE A 38 -7.83 15.14 3.18
C PHE A 38 -6.76 15.81 2.30
N TYR A 39 -6.53 17.11 2.44
CA TYR A 39 -5.42 17.78 1.74
C TYR A 39 -4.04 17.32 2.26
N THR A 40 -3.92 17.01 3.54
CA THR A 40 -2.68 16.42 4.09
C THR A 40 -2.41 15.04 3.49
N LEU A 41 -3.45 14.19 3.41
CA LEU A 41 -3.37 12.90 2.74
C LEU A 41 -2.99 13.07 1.27
N CYS A 42 -3.66 13.96 0.54
CA CYS A 42 -3.36 14.29 -0.85
C CYS A 42 -1.88 14.67 -1.03
N ALA A 43 -1.37 15.60 -0.22
CA ALA A 43 0.02 16.03 -0.27
C ALA A 43 1.01 14.88 0.00
N ALA A 44 0.70 14.01 0.98
CA ALA A 44 1.52 12.86 1.31
C ALA A 44 1.58 11.84 0.17
N TYR A 45 0.44 11.49 -0.44
CA TYR A 45 0.38 10.62 -1.59
C TYR A 45 1.07 11.21 -2.83
N ALA A 46 0.89 12.51 -3.08
CA ALA A 46 1.56 13.22 -4.17
C ALA A 46 3.08 13.19 -4.01
N LEU A 47 3.58 13.32 -2.77
CA LEU A 47 5.00 13.21 -2.46
C LEU A 47 5.53 11.80 -2.75
N VAL A 48 4.84 10.75 -2.27
CA VAL A 48 5.23 9.36 -2.52
C VAL A 48 5.20 9.03 -4.02
N SER A 49 4.15 9.47 -4.72
CA SER A 49 4.01 9.33 -6.18
C SER A 49 5.19 10.00 -6.91
N SER A 50 5.52 11.23 -6.54
CA SER A 50 6.66 11.97 -7.10
C SER A 50 8.00 11.25 -6.87
N VAL A 51 8.22 10.73 -5.66
CA VAL A 51 9.43 9.94 -5.35
C VAL A 51 9.51 8.69 -6.23
N ALA A 52 8.41 7.96 -6.40
CA ALA A 52 8.36 6.77 -7.25
C ALA A 52 8.70 7.11 -8.72
N LEU A 53 8.16 8.22 -9.25
CA LEU A 53 8.45 8.70 -10.59
C LEU A 53 9.93 9.09 -10.75
N ILE A 54 10.49 9.84 -9.80
CA ILE A 54 11.90 10.22 -9.82
C ILE A 54 12.78 8.97 -9.80
N GLN A 55 12.44 7.96 -8.98
CA GLN A 55 13.16 6.69 -8.95
C GLN A 55 13.07 5.94 -10.29
N LEU A 56 11.89 5.89 -10.91
CA LEU A 56 11.69 5.28 -12.23
C LEU A 56 12.58 5.96 -13.30
N VAL A 57 12.51 7.29 -13.40
CA VAL A 57 13.31 8.08 -14.36
C VAL A 57 14.81 7.86 -14.14
N ARG A 58 15.25 7.85 -12.87
CA ARG A 58 16.66 7.57 -12.54
C ARG A 58 17.10 6.17 -12.96
N ILE A 59 16.23 5.17 -12.86
CA ILE A 59 16.55 3.80 -13.29
C ILE A 59 16.60 3.74 -14.83
N GLU A 60 15.64 4.34 -15.52
CA GLU A 60 15.61 4.38 -16.99
C GLU A 60 16.86 5.03 -17.57
N LEU A 61 17.25 6.21 -17.05
CA LEU A 61 18.45 6.92 -17.49
C LEU A 61 19.76 6.20 -17.12
N ARG A 62 19.75 5.35 -16.08
CA ARG A 62 20.94 4.63 -15.61
C ARG A 62 21.25 3.40 -16.47
N VAL A 63 20.20 2.71 -16.93
CA VAL A 63 20.25 1.42 -17.63
C VAL A 63 19.15 1.32 -18.71
N PRO A 64 19.19 2.16 -19.77
CA PRO A 64 18.20 2.13 -20.84
C PRO A 64 18.18 0.80 -21.60
N GLU A 65 19.33 0.11 -21.68
CA GLU A 65 19.49 -1.14 -22.42
C GLU A 65 18.75 -2.35 -21.83
N TYR A 66 18.34 -2.30 -20.55
CA TYR A 66 17.68 -3.41 -19.87
C TYR A 66 16.16 -3.47 -20.10
N GLY A 67 15.59 -2.57 -20.91
CA GLY A 67 14.16 -2.53 -21.20
C GLY A 67 13.29 -2.41 -19.94
N TRP A 68 12.05 -2.89 -19.99
CA TRP A 68 11.11 -2.85 -18.87
C TRP A 68 11.30 -4.01 -17.89
N THR A 69 12.01 -3.74 -16.78
CA THR A 69 12.21 -4.71 -15.70
C THR A 69 11.09 -4.67 -14.66
N THR A 70 10.92 -5.73 -13.88
CA THR A 70 9.96 -5.79 -12.75
C THR A 70 10.14 -4.62 -11.78
N GLN A 71 11.38 -4.15 -11.58
CA GLN A 71 11.66 -2.96 -10.76
C GLN A 71 11.07 -1.68 -11.36
N LYS A 72 11.26 -1.44 -12.67
CA LYS A 72 10.67 -0.28 -13.36
C LYS A 72 9.14 -0.34 -13.31
N VAL A 73 8.55 -1.52 -13.53
CA VAL A 73 7.10 -1.74 -13.42
C VAL A 73 6.61 -1.45 -11.99
N PHE A 74 7.31 -1.92 -10.96
CA PHE A 74 6.96 -1.64 -9.57
C PHE A 74 6.94 -0.15 -9.23
N HIS A 75 7.94 0.62 -9.69
CA HIS A 75 7.97 2.07 -9.49
C HIS A 75 6.88 2.79 -10.30
N LEU A 76 6.61 2.36 -11.53
CA LEU A 76 5.52 2.89 -12.35
C LEU A 76 4.17 2.66 -11.68
N MET A 77 3.91 1.45 -11.19
CA MET A 77 2.67 1.12 -10.50
C MET A 77 2.52 1.92 -9.19
N ASN A 78 3.61 2.12 -8.44
CA ASN A 78 3.62 3.00 -7.27
C ASN A 78 3.30 4.46 -7.63
N PHE A 79 3.86 4.98 -8.72
CA PHE A 79 3.55 6.32 -9.21
C PHE A 79 2.04 6.44 -9.52
N ILE A 80 1.48 5.46 -10.23
CA ILE A 80 0.06 5.44 -10.61
C ILE A 80 -0.82 5.33 -9.37
N VAL A 81 -0.62 4.33 -8.49
CA VAL A 81 -1.52 4.10 -7.35
C VAL A 81 -1.54 5.29 -6.39
N ASN A 82 -0.37 5.83 -6.03
CA ASN A 82 -0.28 6.98 -5.15
C ASN A 82 -0.79 8.24 -5.85
N GLY A 83 -0.57 8.38 -7.17
CA GLY A 83 -1.06 9.52 -7.94
C GLY A 83 -2.58 9.55 -8.03
N VAL A 84 -3.22 8.42 -8.35
CA VAL A 84 -4.69 8.30 -8.38
C VAL A 84 -5.26 8.59 -6.98
N ARG A 85 -4.66 8.04 -5.91
CA ARG A 85 -5.10 8.30 -4.55
C ARG A 85 -4.96 9.78 -4.16
N ALA A 86 -3.87 10.44 -4.54
CA ALA A 86 -3.68 11.87 -4.33
C ALA A 86 -4.77 12.69 -5.03
N ILE A 87 -5.12 12.34 -6.27
CA ILE A 87 -6.20 12.99 -7.01
C ILE A 87 -7.53 12.79 -6.27
N VAL A 88 -7.87 11.56 -5.88
CA VAL A 88 -9.11 11.24 -5.18
C VAL A 88 -9.26 12.08 -3.90
N PHE A 89 -8.20 12.22 -3.09
CA PHE A 89 -8.24 13.05 -1.89
C PHE A 89 -8.12 14.55 -2.15
N GLY A 90 -7.48 14.97 -3.24
CA GLY A 90 -7.45 16.38 -3.65
C GLY A 90 -8.82 16.89 -4.10
N PHE A 91 -9.66 16.00 -4.62
CA PHE A 91 -11.04 16.27 -5.01
C PHE A 91 -12.06 15.63 -4.05
N HIS A 92 -11.71 15.42 -2.76
CA HIS A 92 -12.53 14.67 -1.82
C HIS A 92 -13.98 15.18 -1.77
N ARG A 93 -14.18 16.51 -1.70
CA ARG A 93 -15.51 17.11 -1.69
C ARG A 93 -16.36 16.71 -2.89
N GLN A 94 -15.77 16.69 -4.09
CA GLN A 94 -16.48 16.28 -5.30
C GLN A 94 -16.72 14.77 -5.31
N VAL A 95 -15.72 13.97 -4.91
CA VAL A 95 -15.78 12.52 -4.91
C VAL A 95 -16.87 12.00 -3.99
N PHE A 96 -16.95 12.49 -2.75
CA PHE A 96 -17.89 11.99 -1.75
C PHE A 96 -19.35 12.43 -1.99
N VAL A 97 -19.59 13.41 -2.88
CA VAL A 97 -20.95 13.81 -3.29
C VAL A 97 -21.37 13.27 -4.66
N LEU A 98 -20.55 12.42 -5.29
CA LEU A 98 -20.88 11.84 -6.60
C LEU A 98 -22.15 11.00 -6.52
N TYR A 99 -23.00 11.17 -7.53
CA TYR A 99 -24.15 10.32 -7.78
C TYR A 99 -24.01 9.69 -9.18
N PRO A 100 -24.23 8.38 -9.33
CA PRO A 100 -24.61 7.40 -8.29
C PRO A 100 -23.47 7.09 -7.30
N LYS A 101 -23.83 6.69 -6.06
CA LYS A 101 -22.88 6.44 -4.94
C LYS A 101 -21.79 5.42 -5.29
N VAL A 102 -22.07 4.46 -6.17
CA VAL A 102 -21.10 3.48 -6.64
C VAL A 102 -19.85 4.13 -7.26
N LEU A 103 -19.96 5.33 -7.83
CA LEU A 103 -18.78 6.07 -8.33
C LEU A 103 -17.80 6.41 -7.21
N THR A 104 -18.31 6.76 -6.03
CA THR A 104 -17.50 7.00 -4.84
C THR A 104 -16.77 5.74 -4.43
N TYR A 105 -17.48 4.60 -4.33
CA TYR A 105 -16.89 3.30 -4.02
C TYR A 105 -15.81 2.91 -5.04
N MET A 106 -16.07 3.08 -6.34
CA MET A 106 -15.11 2.82 -7.40
C MET A 106 -13.82 3.64 -7.23
N LEU A 107 -13.94 4.94 -6.95
CA LEU A 107 -12.80 5.84 -6.79
C LEU A 107 -11.99 5.55 -5.51
N LEU A 108 -12.64 5.06 -4.45
CA LEU A 108 -11.99 4.68 -3.20
C LEU A 108 -11.39 3.27 -3.25
N ASP A 109 -12.02 2.32 -3.93
CA ASP A 109 -11.56 0.94 -4.03
C ASP A 109 -10.46 0.74 -5.08
N LEU A 110 -10.54 1.43 -6.23
CA LEU A 110 -9.63 1.22 -7.35
C LEU A 110 -8.15 1.39 -6.97
N PRO A 111 -7.73 2.43 -6.23
CA PRO A 111 -6.33 2.52 -5.82
C PRO A 111 -5.96 1.43 -4.79
N GLY A 112 -6.93 0.90 -4.04
CA GLY A 112 -6.72 -0.27 -3.18
C GLY A 112 -6.39 -1.54 -3.98
N LEU A 113 -7.09 -1.77 -5.09
CA LEU A 113 -6.79 -2.88 -6.02
C LEU A 113 -5.46 -2.69 -6.75
N LEU A 114 -5.16 -1.46 -7.18
CA LEU A 114 -3.86 -1.12 -7.77
C LEU A 114 -2.73 -1.34 -6.74
N PHE A 115 -2.97 -1.02 -5.47
CA PHE A 115 -2.03 -1.29 -4.38
C PHE A 115 -1.81 -2.79 -4.23
N PHE A 116 -2.87 -3.60 -4.17
CA PHE A 116 -2.76 -5.06 -4.18
C PHE A 116 -1.88 -5.57 -5.33
N SER A 117 -2.17 -5.14 -6.56
CA SER A 117 -1.40 -5.55 -7.75
C SER A 117 0.07 -5.15 -7.63
N THR A 118 0.32 -3.90 -7.24
CA THR A 118 1.67 -3.32 -7.10
C THR A 118 2.52 -4.14 -6.13
N TYR A 119 1.95 -4.54 -5.00
CA TYR A 119 2.70 -5.23 -3.96
C TYR A 119 2.78 -6.74 -4.19
N THR A 120 1.75 -7.36 -4.76
CA THR A 120 1.84 -8.77 -5.18
C THR A 120 2.82 -8.98 -6.34
N LEU A 121 3.18 -7.93 -7.08
CA LEU A 121 4.33 -7.96 -8.01
C LEU A 121 5.65 -8.25 -7.28
N LEU A 122 5.83 -7.79 -6.03
CA LEU A 122 7.00 -8.15 -5.21
C LEU A 122 6.96 -9.62 -4.80
N VAL A 123 5.78 -10.15 -4.50
CA VAL A 123 5.59 -11.58 -4.21
C VAL A 123 5.96 -12.41 -5.43
N LEU A 124 5.49 -12.02 -6.63
CA LEU A 124 5.91 -12.63 -7.90
C LEU A 124 7.43 -12.57 -8.07
N PHE A 125 8.03 -11.40 -7.88
CA PHE A 125 9.47 -11.22 -7.99
C PHE A 125 10.26 -12.12 -7.03
N TRP A 126 9.80 -12.28 -5.79
CA TRP A 126 10.42 -13.18 -4.82
C TRP A 126 10.19 -14.65 -5.16
N ALA A 127 9.02 -15.00 -5.69
CA ALA A 127 8.75 -16.34 -6.19
C ALA A 127 9.68 -16.70 -7.35
N GLU A 128 9.90 -15.77 -8.29
CA GLU A 128 10.86 -15.93 -9.39
C GLU A 128 12.28 -16.18 -8.86
N ILE A 129 12.78 -15.36 -7.94
CA ILE A 129 14.11 -15.55 -7.33
C ILE A 129 14.21 -16.90 -6.63
N TYR A 130 13.18 -17.27 -5.87
CA TYR A 130 13.15 -18.55 -5.14
C TYR A 130 13.16 -19.75 -6.09
N HIS A 131 12.34 -19.72 -7.16
CA HIS A 131 12.30 -20.76 -8.18
C HIS A 131 13.63 -20.87 -8.93
N GLN A 132 14.22 -19.74 -9.34
CA GLN A 132 15.52 -19.71 -10.00
C GLN A 132 16.62 -20.33 -9.14
N ALA A 133 16.68 -19.96 -7.85
CA ALA A 133 17.65 -20.52 -6.91
C ALA A 133 17.47 -22.03 -6.65
N ARG A 134 16.31 -22.59 -7.02
CA ARG A 134 15.97 -24.02 -6.91
C ARG A 134 15.92 -24.72 -8.27
N SER A 135 16.34 -24.06 -9.34
CA SER A 135 16.26 -24.57 -10.72
C SER A 135 14.85 -25.07 -11.11
N LEU A 136 13.81 -24.41 -10.59
CA LEU A 136 12.42 -24.68 -10.90
C LEU A 136 11.95 -23.77 -12.05
N PRO A 137 10.97 -24.20 -12.86
CA PRO A 137 10.43 -23.39 -13.94
C PRO A 137 9.77 -22.11 -13.42
N THR A 138 10.00 -20.99 -14.11
CA THR A 138 9.43 -19.67 -13.79
C THR A 138 8.36 -19.19 -14.76
N ASP A 139 8.25 -19.81 -15.94
CA ASP A 139 7.45 -19.28 -17.06
C ASP A 139 5.97 -19.11 -16.70
N LYS A 140 5.45 -20.00 -15.86
CA LYS A 140 4.05 -19.99 -15.43
C LYS A 140 3.76 -18.93 -14.35
N LEU A 141 4.75 -18.44 -13.61
CA LEU A 141 4.53 -17.55 -12.46
C LEU A 141 3.92 -16.21 -12.89
N ARG A 142 4.41 -15.62 -13.98
CA ARG A 142 3.86 -14.38 -14.53
C ARG A 142 2.44 -14.54 -15.03
N ILE A 143 2.16 -15.67 -15.70
CA ILE A 143 0.82 -16.01 -16.17
C ILE A 143 -0.12 -16.12 -14.97
N PHE A 144 0.26 -16.84 -13.91
CA PHE A 144 -0.55 -16.92 -12.69
C PHE A 144 -0.81 -15.55 -12.07
N TYR A 145 0.20 -14.70 -11.95
CA TYR A 145 0.03 -13.35 -11.42
C TYR A 145 -0.96 -12.53 -12.26
N VAL A 146 -0.83 -12.54 -13.59
CA VAL A 146 -1.75 -11.81 -14.49
C VAL A 146 -3.16 -12.37 -14.39
N SER A 147 -3.32 -13.70 -14.39
CA SER A 147 -4.63 -14.35 -14.27
C SER A 147 -5.32 -14.06 -12.94
N ILE A 148 -4.59 -14.08 -11.82
CA ILE A 148 -5.14 -13.75 -10.50
C ILE A 148 -5.63 -12.31 -10.47
N ASN A 149 -4.82 -11.35 -10.95
CA ASN A 149 -5.25 -9.95 -11.04
C ASN A 149 -6.45 -9.80 -11.98
N ALA A 150 -6.44 -10.42 -13.15
CA ALA A 150 -7.57 -10.36 -14.08
C ALA A 150 -8.88 -10.85 -13.43
N VAL A 151 -8.85 -11.97 -12.71
CA VAL A 151 -10.00 -12.50 -11.98
C VAL A 151 -10.47 -11.55 -10.88
N ILE A 152 -9.54 -10.99 -10.09
CA ILE A 152 -9.89 -10.07 -9.00
C ILE A 152 -10.57 -8.81 -9.54
N TYR A 153 -9.99 -8.21 -10.59
CA TYR A 153 -10.53 -7.01 -11.22
C TYR A 153 -11.87 -7.29 -11.89
N PHE A 154 -12.02 -8.44 -12.53
CA PHE A 154 -13.28 -8.86 -13.14
C PHE A 154 -14.39 -8.97 -12.09
N ILE A 155 -14.15 -9.67 -10.98
CA ILE A 155 -15.12 -9.80 -9.89
C ILE A 155 -15.48 -8.43 -9.33
N GLN A 156 -14.50 -7.55 -9.08
CA GLN A 156 -14.78 -6.22 -8.56
C GLN A 156 -15.64 -5.39 -9.52
N VAL A 157 -15.32 -5.41 -10.82
CA VAL A 157 -16.13 -4.70 -11.83
C VAL A 157 -17.55 -5.24 -11.88
N CYS A 158 -17.76 -6.56 -11.75
CA CYS A 158 -19.10 -7.14 -11.63
C CYS A 158 -19.86 -6.63 -10.40
N VAL A 159 -19.19 -6.53 -9.24
CA VAL A 159 -19.79 -5.96 -8.01
C VAL A 159 -20.19 -4.50 -8.24
N TRP A 160 -19.31 -3.68 -8.80
CA TRP A 160 -19.62 -2.28 -9.10
C TRP A 160 -20.76 -2.13 -10.13
N VAL A 161 -20.76 -2.92 -11.20
CA VAL A 161 -21.85 -2.89 -12.19
C VAL A 161 -23.18 -3.28 -11.54
N TYR A 162 -23.18 -4.27 -10.65
CA TYR A 162 -24.40 -4.63 -9.92
C TYR A 162 -24.88 -3.48 -9.03
N LEU A 163 -24.00 -2.90 -8.21
CA LEU A 163 -24.32 -1.76 -7.34
C LEU A 163 -24.76 -0.51 -8.10
N TRP A 164 -24.32 -0.36 -9.35
CA TRP A 164 -24.80 0.70 -10.24
C TRP A 164 -26.26 0.51 -10.64
N ILE A 165 -26.67 -0.72 -10.91
CA ILE A 165 -28.02 -1.06 -11.37
C ILE A 165 -28.99 -1.10 -10.19
N ASP A 166 -28.58 -1.71 -9.08
CA ASP A 166 -29.37 -1.90 -7.87
C ASP A 166 -28.51 -1.61 -6.63
N ASP A 167 -28.87 -0.55 -5.89
CA ASP A 167 -28.19 -0.13 -4.65
C ASP A 167 -28.56 -1.10 -3.52
N ASN A 168 -27.84 -2.22 -3.48
CA ASN A 168 -28.13 -3.35 -2.60
C ASN A 168 -27.06 -3.49 -1.52
N SER A 169 -27.46 -3.29 -0.26
CA SER A 169 -26.56 -3.37 0.90
C SER A 169 -25.90 -4.74 1.09
N VAL A 170 -26.55 -5.83 0.62
CA VAL A 170 -25.95 -7.18 0.65
C VAL A 170 -24.78 -7.27 -0.32
N VAL A 171 -24.88 -6.63 -1.49
CA VAL A 171 -23.81 -6.62 -2.49
C VAL A 171 -22.65 -5.73 -2.06
N ASP A 172 -22.93 -4.59 -1.39
CA ASP A 172 -21.90 -3.77 -0.74
C ASP A 172 -21.14 -4.59 0.31
N PHE A 173 -21.87 -5.29 1.19
CA PHE A 173 -21.26 -6.19 2.17
C PHE A 173 -20.39 -7.28 1.52
N ILE A 174 -20.88 -7.94 0.48
CA ILE A 174 -20.11 -8.94 -0.28
C ILE A 174 -18.85 -8.32 -0.88
N GLY A 175 -18.94 -7.10 -1.42
CA GLY A 175 -17.80 -6.35 -1.96
C GLY A 175 -16.72 -6.10 -0.90
N LYS A 176 -17.10 -5.64 0.29
CA LYS A 176 -16.17 -5.43 1.41
C LYS A 176 -15.51 -6.73 1.86
N ILE A 177 -16.28 -7.82 2.02
CA ILE A 177 -15.74 -9.14 2.36
C ILE A 177 -14.77 -9.64 1.28
N PHE A 178 -15.08 -9.41 0.00
CA PHE A 178 -14.20 -9.75 -1.11
C PHE A 178 -12.85 -9.01 -1.02
N ILE A 179 -12.85 -7.70 -0.79
CA ILE A 179 -11.62 -6.90 -0.61
C ILE A 179 -10.82 -7.38 0.61
N ALA A 180 -11.49 -7.74 1.70
CA ALA A 180 -10.84 -8.31 2.88
C ALA A 180 -10.14 -9.64 2.57
N VAL A 181 -10.82 -10.56 1.88
CA VAL A 181 -10.25 -11.85 1.46
C VAL A 181 -9.05 -11.65 0.53
N VAL A 182 -9.15 -10.76 -0.45
CA VAL A 182 -8.03 -10.41 -1.35
C VAL A 182 -6.83 -9.86 -0.54
N SER A 183 -7.10 -9.01 0.44
CA SER A 183 -6.05 -8.46 1.33
C SER A 183 -5.40 -9.56 2.18
N PHE A 184 -6.20 -10.49 2.72
CA PHE A 184 -5.68 -11.64 3.48
C PHE A 184 -4.81 -12.55 2.61
N ILE A 185 -5.23 -12.84 1.37
CA ILE A 185 -4.45 -13.63 0.41
C ILE A 185 -3.11 -12.95 0.10
N ALA A 186 -3.09 -11.62 -0.07
CA ALA A 186 -1.83 -10.88 -0.23
C ALA A 186 -0.91 -11.04 0.98
N ALA A 187 -1.45 -10.90 2.20
CA ALA A 187 -0.69 -11.09 3.43
C ALA A 187 -0.06 -12.50 3.48
N LEU A 188 -0.83 -13.54 3.17
CA LEU A 188 -0.32 -14.91 3.06
C LEU A 188 0.76 -15.04 1.98
N GLY A 189 0.60 -14.40 0.83
CA GLY A 189 1.59 -14.37 -0.25
C GLY A 189 2.94 -13.81 0.22
N PHE A 190 2.92 -12.69 0.96
CA PHE A 190 4.11 -12.10 1.58
C PHE A 190 4.73 -13.05 2.62
N LEU A 191 3.92 -13.63 3.51
CA LEU A 191 4.42 -14.55 4.52
C LEU A 191 5.08 -15.79 3.90
N LEU A 192 4.46 -16.38 2.88
CA LEU A 192 4.93 -17.59 2.23
C LEU A 192 6.19 -17.35 1.38
N TYR A 193 6.13 -16.46 0.39
CA TYR A 193 7.25 -16.26 -0.53
C TYR A 193 8.35 -15.37 0.06
N GLY A 194 7.98 -14.35 0.84
CA GLY A 194 8.94 -13.54 1.60
C GLY A 194 9.65 -14.37 2.66
N GLY A 195 8.89 -15.18 3.42
CA GLY A 195 9.46 -16.12 4.39
C GLY A 195 10.37 -17.17 3.75
N ARG A 196 9.94 -17.83 2.66
CA ARG A 196 10.77 -18.80 1.92
C ARG A 196 12.08 -18.18 1.43
N LEU A 197 12.01 -16.98 0.85
CA LEU A 197 13.18 -16.27 0.37
C LEU A 197 14.11 -15.86 1.53
N PHE A 198 13.55 -15.40 2.65
CA PHE A 198 14.31 -15.05 3.86
C PHE A 198 15.07 -16.27 4.42
N PHE A 199 14.41 -17.41 4.59
CA PHE A 199 15.06 -18.63 5.06
C PHE A 199 16.12 -19.14 4.08
N MET A 200 15.87 -19.06 2.77
CA MET A 200 16.84 -19.44 1.74
C MET A 200 18.11 -18.57 1.83
N LEU A 201 17.96 -17.25 1.96
CA LEU A 201 19.09 -16.32 2.11
C LEU A 201 19.87 -16.53 3.40
N ARG A 202 19.21 -17.02 4.47
CA ARG A 202 19.84 -17.31 5.77
C ARG A 202 20.66 -18.60 5.78
N ARG A 203 20.34 -19.58 4.92
CA ARG A 203 21.03 -20.90 4.89
C ARG A 203 22.45 -20.86 4.33
N PHE A 204 22.80 -19.87 3.53
CA PHE A 204 24.16 -19.72 3.04
C PHE A 204 25.01 -18.98 4.08
N PRO A 205 26.27 -19.38 4.31
CA PRO A 205 27.14 -18.71 5.28
C PRO A 205 27.18 -17.21 5.00
N ILE A 206 26.77 -16.39 5.99
CA ILE A 206 26.56 -14.94 5.85
C ILE A 206 27.91 -14.21 5.99
N GLU A 207 28.89 -14.63 5.19
CA GLU A 207 30.28 -14.15 5.25
C GLU A 207 30.43 -12.75 4.64
N SER A 208 29.52 -12.32 3.77
CA SER A 208 29.58 -11.00 3.12
C SER A 208 28.58 -9.98 3.70
N LYS A 209 29.08 -8.76 3.99
CA LYS A 209 28.28 -7.60 4.45
C LYS A 209 27.11 -7.29 3.50
N GLY A 210 27.30 -7.47 2.18
CA GLY A 210 26.26 -7.26 1.16
C GLY A 210 25.07 -8.21 1.27
N ARG A 211 25.31 -9.49 1.58
CA ARG A 211 24.27 -10.51 1.72
C ARG A 211 23.40 -10.30 2.96
N ARG A 212 24.02 -9.94 4.10
CA ARG A 212 23.29 -9.58 5.33
C ARG A 212 22.34 -8.40 5.11
N LYS A 213 22.78 -7.38 4.36
CA LYS A 213 21.93 -6.26 3.99
C LYS A 213 20.74 -6.71 3.14
N LYS A 214 20.96 -7.59 2.15
CA LYS A 214 19.85 -8.08 1.30
C LYS A 214 18.83 -8.91 2.08
N LEU A 215 19.29 -9.72 3.03
CA LEU A 215 18.42 -10.48 3.94
C LEU A 215 17.53 -9.53 4.76
N HIS A 216 18.10 -8.46 5.32
CA HIS A 216 17.33 -7.46 6.05
C HIS A 216 16.35 -6.71 5.15
N GLU A 217 16.74 -6.36 3.91
CA GLU A 217 15.83 -5.73 2.95
C GLU A 217 14.60 -6.61 2.70
N VAL A 218 14.79 -7.91 2.40
CA VAL A 218 13.68 -8.85 2.14
C VAL A 218 12.82 -9.05 3.40
N GLY A 219 13.46 -9.27 4.56
CA GLY A 219 12.75 -9.46 5.83
C GLY A 219 11.91 -8.24 6.23
N SER A 220 12.46 -7.02 6.11
CA SER A 220 11.74 -5.80 6.42
C SER A 220 10.56 -5.55 5.47
N VAL A 221 10.76 -5.70 4.15
CA VAL A 221 9.67 -5.53 3.18
C VAL A 221 8.58 -6.57 3.42
N THR A 222 8.95 -7.81 3.73
CA THR A 222 7.98 -8.87 4.05
C THR A 222 7.14 -8.50 5.27
N ALA A 223 7.77 -8.09 6.37
CA ALA A 223 7.07 -7.71 7.60
C ALA A 223 6.16 -6.49 7.39
N ILE A 224 6.64 -5.45 6.71
CA ILE A 224 5.86 -4.24 6.42
C ILE A 224 4.62 -4.59 5.60
N CYS A 225 4.79 -5.30 4.49
CA CYS A 225 3.67 -5.64 3.61
C CYS A 225 2.70 -6.65 4.24
N PHE A 226 3.21 -7.66 4.95
CA PHE A 226 2.37 -8.59 5.69
C PHE A 226 1.48 -7.87 6.71
N THR A 227 2.08 -7.05 7.58
CA THR A 227 1.33 -6.30 8.60
C THR A 227 0.34 -5.32 7.97
N CYS A 228 0.76 -4.60 6.94
CA CYS A 228 -0.09 -3.69 6.16
C CYS A 228 -1.34 -4.39 5.62
N PHE A 229 -1.18 -5.48 4.88
CA PHE A 229 -2.32 -6.21 4.30
C PHE A 229 -3.18 -6.91 5.36
N LEU A 230 -2.59 -7.32 6.48
CA LEU A 230 -3.33 -7.87 7.61
C LEU A 230 -4.20 -6.82 8.31
N ILE A 231 -3.65 -5.63 8.56
CA ILE A 231 -4.43 -4.48 9.08
C ILE A 231 -5.53 -4.11 8.10
N ARG A 232 -5.23 -4.05 6.80
CA ARG A 232 -6.23 -3.81 5.75
C ARG A 232 -7.38 -4.80 5.83
N CYS A 233 -7.07 -6.10 5.89
CA CYS A 233 -8.06 -7.16 6.01
C CYS A 233 -8.95 -6.93 7.24
N PHE A 234 -8.35 -6.65 8.40
CA PHE A 234 -9.11 -6.47 9.64
C PHE A 234 -10.01 -5.24 9.59
N VAL A 235 -9.49 -4.08 9.19
CA VAL A 235 -10.26 -2.84 9.13
C VAL A 235 -11.39 -2.93 8.11
N VAL A 236 -11.17 -3.55 6.95
CA VAL A 236 -12.23 -3.74 5.93
C VAL A 236 -13.32 -4.71 6.42
N VAL A 237 -12.95 -5.73 7.20
CA VAL A 237 -13.96 -6.58 7.86
C VAL A 237 -14.77 -5.78 8.87
N LEU A 238 -14.11 -4.97 9.72
CA LEU A 238 -14.81 -4.11 10.67
C LEU A 238 -15.75 -3.14 9.96
N SER A 239 -15.31 -2.48 8.88
CA SER A 239 -16.15 -1.56 8.10
C SER A 239 -17.32 -2.23 7.37
N ALA A 240 -17.30 -3.56 7.23
CA ALA A 240 -18.43 -4.33 6.70
C ALA A 240 -19.52 -4.56 7.75
N PHE A 241 -19.17 -4.57 9.04
CA PHE A 241 -20.10 -4.83 10.14
C PHE A 241 -20.49 -3.57 10.92
N ASP A 242 -19.67 -2.52 10.86
CA ASP A 242 -19.84 -1.29 11.63
C ASP A 242 -19.75 -0.06 10.72
N ALA A 243 -20.83 0.73 10.68
CA ALA A 243 -20.90 1.95 9.89
C ALA A 243 -19.97 3.04 10.44
N ASP A 244 -19.72 3.06 11.75
CA ASP A 244 -18.83 4.03 12.41
C ASP A 244 -17.34 3.74 12.11
N ALA A 245 -17.04 2.55 11.57
CA ALA A 245 -15.73 2.16 11.06
C ALA A 245 -15.60 2.30 9.53
N SER A 246 -16.59 2.92 8.87
CA SER A 246 -16.59 3.05 7.41
C SER A 246 -15.49 3.98 6.91
N LEU A 247 -14.74 3.53 5.90
CA LEU A 247 -13.70 4.30 5.23
C LEU A 247 -14.23 5.11 4.03
N ASP A 248 -15.50 4.91 3.68
CA ASP A 248 -16.15 5.50 2.49
C ASP A 248 -16.96 6.76 2.82
N VAL A 249 -16.76 7.33 4.01
CA VAL A 249 -17.50 8.48 4.52
C VAL A 249 -16.53 9.62 4.89
N LEU A 250 -16.96 10.86 4.64
CA LEU A 250 -16.24 12.08 5.04
C LEU A 250 -16.14 12.23 6.56
N ASP A 251 -17.12 11.71 7.28
CA ASP A 251 -17.41 11.98 8.70
C ASP A 251 -16.47 11.25 9.68
N HIS A 252 -15.55 10.42 9.16
CA HIS A 252 -14.48 9.80 9.95
C HIS A 252 -13.08 10.23 9.47
N PRO A 253 -12.77 11.54 9.42
CA PRO A 253 -11.55 12.04 8.80
C PRO A 253 -10.28 11.54 9.50
N VAL A 254 -10.28 11.45 10.83
CA VAL A 254 -9.11 10.99 11.59
C VAL A 254 -8.93 9.46 11.46
N LEU A 255 -10.01 8.67 11.39
CA LEU A 255 -9.92 7.24 11.09
C LEU A 255 -9.31 7.03 9.70
N ASN A 256 -9.79 7.78 8.69
CA ASN A 256 -9.23 7.79 7.35
C ASN A 256 -7.74 8.15 7.37
N LEU A 257 -7.35 9.21 8.10
CA LEU A 257 -5.96 9.62 8.24
C LEU A 257 -5.08 8.48 8.79
N ILE A 258 -5.51 7.86 9.89
CA ILE A 258 -4.77 6.76 10.53
C ILE A 258 -4.66 5.57 9.58
N TYR A 259 -5.78 5.14 8.99
CA TYR A 259 -5.84 4.00 8.10
C TYR A 259 -4.94 4.20 6.87
N TYR A 260 -5.15 5.26 6.08
CA TYR A 260 -4.40 5.50 4.85
C TYR A 260 -2.91 5.75 5.12
N THR A 261 -2.57 6.37 6.26
CA THR A 261 -1.17 6.54 6.66
C THR A 261 -0.50 5.20 6.96
N LEU A 262 -1.12 4.36 7.79
CA LEU A 262 -0.53 3.09 8.24
C LEU A 262 -0.55 2.00 7.18
N VAL A 263 -1.60 1.94 6.36
CA VAL A 263 -1.87 0.83 5.43
C VAL A 263 -1.41 1.14 4.01
N GLU A 264 -1.25 2.40 3.61
CA GLU A 264 -0.90 2.72 2.22
C GLU A 264 0.34 3.62 2.12
N ILE A 265 0.35 4.78 2.78
CA ILE A 265 1.45 5.76 2.65
C ILE A 265 2.75 5.23 3.25
N LEU A 266 2.74 4.79 4.53
CA LEU A 266 3.94 4.33 5.21
C LEU A 266 4.54 3.08 4.54
N PRO A 267 3.76 2.03 4.19
CA PRO A 267 4.27 0.91 3.41
C PRO A 267 4.86 1.33 2.07
N SER A 268 4.25 2.28 1.35
CA SER A 268 4.77 2.82 0.08
C SER A 268 6.10 3.52 0.26
N ALA A 269 6.17 4.47 1.17
CA ALA A 269 7.38 5.23 1.44
C ALA A 269 8.52 4.32 1.90
N LEU A 270 8.27 3.40 2.84
CA LEU A 270 9.28 2.50 3.39
C LEU A 270 9.78 1.51 2.34
N VAL A 271 8.90 0.91 1.53
CA VAL A 271 9.32 -0.06 0.52
C VAL A 271 10.10 0.62 -0.60
N LEU A 272 9.66 1.79 -1.08
CA LEU A 272 10.42 2.59 -2.04
C LEU A 272 11.79 3.01 -1.48
N TYR A 273 11.86 3.32 -0.18
CA TYR A 273 13.12 3.64 0.49
C TYR A 273 14.06 2.43 0.59
N ILE A 274 13.55 1.26 0.98
CA ILE A 274 14.34 0.02 1.09
C ILE A 274 14.85 -0.42 -0.29
N LEU A 275 14.02 -0.30 -1.32
CA LEU A 275 14.31 -0.74 -2.70
C LEU A 275 14.95 0.35 -3.58
N ARG A 276 15.33 1.52 -3.03
CA ARG A 276 15.87 2.68 -3.78
C ARG A 276 17.21 2.45 -4.51
N LYS A 277 17.85 1.30 -4.33
CA LYS A 277 19.16 1.03 -4.93
C LYS A 277 19.03 0.88 -6.44
N LEU A 278 19.88 1.62 -7.15
CA LEU A 278 19.98 1.55 -8.59
C LEU A 278 20.71 0.27 -9.02
N PRO A 279 20.34 -0.32 -10.18
CA PRO A 279 21.10 -1.42 -10.76
C PRO A 279 22.54 -0.98 -11.08
N PRO A 280 23.52 -1.89 -10.93
CA PRO A 280 24.91 -1.59 -11.27
C PRO A 280 25.03 -1.28 -12.77
N LYS A 281 25.85 -0.29 -13.14
CA LYS A 281 26.24 -0.08 -14.54
C LYS A 281 27.10 -1.26 -14.96
N ARG A 282 26.91 -1.81 -16.16
CA ARG A 282 27.93 -2.68 -16.75
C ARG A 282 29.21 -1.84 -16.87
N VAL A 283 30.27 -2.27 -16.19
CA VAL A 283 31.62 -1.87 -16.60
C VAL A 283 31.78 -2.53 -17.96
N SER A 284 31.77 -1.75 -19.04
CA SER A 284 32.18 -2.22 -20.35
C SER A 284 33.51 -2.94 -20.14
N ALA A 285 33.50 -4.26 -20.28
CA ALA A 285 34.73 -5.05 -20.18
C ALA A 285 35.71 -4.41 -21.14
N GLN A 286 36.72 -3.74 -20.59
CA GLN A 286 37.89 -3.31 -21.33
C GLN A 286 38.46 -4.63 -21.84
N TYR A 287 38.18 -4.94 -23.11
CA TYR A 287 38.80 -6.03 -23.82
C TYR A 287 40.30 -5.71 -23.80
N HIS A 288 41.02 -6.26 -22.82
CA HIS A 288 42.45 -6.34 -22.91
C HIS A 288 42.74 -7.39 -23.98
N PRO A 289 43.22 -7.02 -25.17
CA PRO A 289 43.68 -8.02 -26.12
C PRO A 289 44.78 -8.82 -25.42
N ILE A 290 44.61 -10.13 -25.37
CA ILE A 290 45.67 -11.06 -24.98
C ILE A 290 46.80 -10.83 -26.00
N ARG A 291 47.97 -10.44 -25.50
CA ARG A 291 49.17 -10.23 -26.30
C ARG A 291 50.05 -11.47 -26.25
#